data_AF-A0A2N1M2M2-F1
#
_entry.id   AF-A0A2N1M2M2-F1
#
_cell.length_a   1.000
_cell.length_b   1.000
_cell.length_c   1.000
_cell.angle_alpha   90.00
_cell.angle_beta   90.00
_cell.angle_gamma   90.00
#
_symmetry.space_group_name_H-M   'P 1'
#
loop_
_entity.id
_entity.type
_entity.pdbx_description
1 polymer ?
#
loop_
_entity_poly.entity_id
_entity_poly.type
_entity_poly.pdbx_seq_one_letter_code
_entity_poly.pdbx_strand_id
1 'polypeptide(L)'
;MANYQKLIPKFIGEECETQINPELMDGERLHIFVTHDETTFQSNDGQKSGWRPKNEQPLRKKGQDRSIHVSDFLTDTIGRLKLNEDDIDDTIPHEARVIINPGKNFDGWWNIDQLIDQIKTRTIPIFEKIHPGMIAVFAFDNSSSHAKLADDTLNAANMNLNPGGKQPIMRDTIFNGQIQSMVFPNDYPDKNLRGKPKGMKLILQECGLWDSGLKGFCGNKEASVENPRCCARHVLATQEDFLNQKPILQEVIEGLGHK
;
A
#
# COMPACT_ATOMS: atom_id res chain seq x y z
N MET A 1 -0.67 -14.73 2.85
CA MET A 1 -0.77 -15.24 4.23
C MET A 1 -0.41 -16.73 4.37
N ALA A 2 -1.02 -17.65 3.61
CA ALA A 2 -0.77 -19.10 3.76
C ALA A 2 0.72 -19.51 3.71
N ASN A 3 1.50 -18.88 2.83
CA ASN A 3 2.95 -19.16 2.71
C ASN A 3 3.76 -18.74 3.93
N TYR A 4 3.32 -17.72 4.68
CA TYR A 4 4.03 -17.19 5.84
C TYR A 4 3.61 -17.89 7.14
N GLN A 5 2.43 -18.49 7.19
CA GLN A 5 1.88 -19.08 8.41
C GLN A 5 2.77 -20.16 9.03
N LYS A 6 3.57 -20.88 8.22
CA LYS A 6 4.54 -21.87 8.71
C LYS A 6 5.74 -21.25 9.46
N LEU A 7 5.98 -19.96 9.28
CA LEU A 7 7.12 -19.21 9.86
C LEU A 7 6.69 -18.27 10.99
N ILE A 8 5.38 -18.15 11.25
CA ILE A 8 4.82 -17.30 12.29
C ILE A 8 4.61 -18.12 13.57
N PRO A 9 4.94 -17.59 14.76
CA PRO A 9 4.59 -18.21 16.03
C PRO A 9 3.12 -18.55 16.16
N LYS A 10 2.82 -19.59 16.93
CA LYS A 10 1.47 -19.88 17.39
C LYS A 10 1.36 -19.59 18.87
N PHE A 11 0.20 -19.14 19.30
CA PHE A 11 -0.09 -18.92 20.71
C PHE A 11 -1.14 -19.94 21.15
N ILE A 12 -0.86 -20.63 22.25
CA ILE A 12 -1.75 -21.63 22.85
C ILE A 12 -2.11 -21.23 24.28
N GLY A 13 -3.12 -21.88 24.83
CA GLY A 13 -3.73 -21.53 26.11
C GLY A 13 -5.05 -20.80 25.92
N GLU A 14 -5.81 -20.64 27.00
CA GLU A 14 -7.12 -19.96 26.93
C GLU A 14 -6.98 -18.46 26.64
N GLU A 15 -5.87 -17.85 27.09
CA GLU A 15 -5.57 -16.43 26.92
C GLU A 15 -4.44 -16.19 25.92
N CYS A 16 -4.06 -17.21 25.14
CA CYS A 16 -2.92 -17.15 24.20
C CYS A 16 -1.58 -16.83 24.89
N GLU A 17 -1.42 -17.30 26.13
CA GLU A 17 -0.30 -16.94 27.01
C GLU A 17 1.02 -17.66 26.69
N THR A 18 0.97 -18.78 25.94
CA THR A 18 2.17 -19.56 25.61
C THR A 18 2.49 -19.47 24.13
N GLN A 19 3.61 -18.82 23.81
CA GLN A 19 4.14 -18.76 22.45
C GLN A 19 4.90 -20.04 22.08
N ILE A 20 4.59 -20.60 20.91
CA ILE A 20 5.27 -21.74 20.29
C ILE A 20 5.84 -21.28 18.96
N ASN A 21 7.17 -21.24 18.86
CA ASN A 21 7.85 -20.94 17.61
C ASN A 21 7.83 -22.16 16.68
N PRO A 22 7.72 -21.94 15.36
CA PRO A 22 7.85 -23.01 14.38
C PRO A 22 9.30 -23.53 14.31
N GLU A 23 9.45 -24.76 13.82
CA GLU A 23 10.75 -25.28 13.43
C GLU A 23 11.21 -24.58 12.14
N LEU A 24 12.35 -23.90 12.23
CA LEU A 24 12.93 -23.15 11.11
C LEU A 24 14.02 -23.99 10.44
N MET A 25 14.02 -24.03 9.11
CA MET A 25 15.12 -24.60 8.32
C MET A 25 16.30 -23.62 8.24
N ASP A 26 17.46 -24.11 7.80
CA ASP A 26 18.63 -23.27 7.61
C ASP A 26 18.35 -22.12 6.62
N GLY A 27 18.66 -20.89 7.02
CA GLY A 27 18.34 -19.67 6.28
C GLY A 27 16.91 -19.13 6.44
N GLU A 28 15.99 -19.84 7.10
CA GLU A 28 14.67 -19.29 7.45
C GLU A 28 14.77 -18.36 8.66
N ARG A 29 13.97 -17.29 8.66
CA ARG A 29 13.86 -16.33 9.77
C ARG A 29 12.47 -16.41 10.37
N LEU A 30 12.36 -16.20 11.68
CA LEU A 30 11.07 -16.12 12.35
C LEU A 30 10.28 -14.93 11.79
N HIS A 31 9.00 -15.14 11.50
CA HIS A 31 8.11 -14.09 11.00
C HIS A 31 7.19 -13.64 12.13
N ILE A 32 7.03 -12.34 12.32
CA ILE A 32 6.14 -11.78 13.35
C ILE A 32 4.97 -11.11 12.64
N PHE A 33 3.76 -11.45 13.06
CA PHE A 33 2.56 -10.88 12.45
C PHE A 33 2.34 -9.46 12.98
N VAL A 34 2.18 -8.50 12.08
CA VAL A 34 1.99 -7.09 12.40
C VAL A 34 0.68 -6.61 11.78
N THR A 35 -0.26 -6.20 12.59
CA THR A 35 -1.54 -5.61 12.16
C THR A 35 -1.49 -4.10 12.26
N HIS A 36 -2.14 -3.43 11.33
CA HIS A 36 -2.31 -1.97 11.33
C HIS A 36 -3.78 -1.62 11.17
N ASP A 37 -4.21 -0.57 11.89
CA ASP A 37 -5.51 0.06 11.66
C ASP A 37 -5.48 1.54 12.08
N GLU A 38 -6.49 2.27 11.62
CA GLU A 38 -6.68 3.69 11.83
C GLU A 38 -8.03 3.97 12.46
N THR A 39 -8.07 4.92 13.39
CA THR A 39 -9.33 5.36 13.98
C THR A 39 -9.34 6.86 14.23
N THR A 40 -10.52 7.45 14.15
CA THR A 40 -10.73 8.88 14.40
C THR A 40 -11.65 9.05 15.59
N PHE A 41 -11.17 9.75 16.61
CA PHE A 41 -11.97 10.14 17.77
C PHE A 41 -12.32 11.61 17.70
N GLN A 42 -13.51 11.95 18.13
CA GLN A 42 -14.02 13.32 18.07
C GLN A 42 -14.39 13.82 19.46
N SER A 43 -14.29 15.13 19.66
CA SER A 43 -14.48 15.77 20.98
C SER A 43 -15.89 15.58 21.52
N ASN A 44 -16.87 15.39 20.62
CA ASN A 44 -18.26 15.13 20.98
C ASN A 44 -18.67 13.67 20.73
N ASP A 45 -17.72 12.74 20.59
CA ASP A 45 -18.04 11.31 20.60
C ASP A 45 -18.62 10.92 21.96
N GLY A 46 -19.79 10.31 21.93
CA GLY A 46 -20.54 9.97 23.13
C GLY A 46 -21.88 9.33 22.78
N GLN A 47 -22.67 9.03 23.81
CA GLN A 47 -23.95 8.36 23.62
C GLN A 47 -24.93 9.20 22.79
N LYS A 48 -25.29 8.70 21.60
CA LYS A 48 -26.24 9.35 20.69
C LYS A 48 -27.69 9.23 21.15
N SER A 49 -28.00 8.28 22.03
CA SER A 49 -29.31 8.09 22.64
C SER A 49 -29.19 8.08 24.17
N GLY A 50 -30.31 8.30 24.86
CA GLY A 50 -30.37 8.29 26.32
C GLY A 50 -31.79 8.57 26.83
N TRP A 51 -32.05 8.21 28.08
CA TRP A 51 -33.31 8.51 28.74
C TRP A 51 -33.29 9.93 29.31
N ARG A 52 -34.43 10.60 29.25
CA ARG A 52 -34.60 11.95 29.82
C ARG A 52 -35.95 12.07 30.51
N PRO A 53 -36.07 12.93 31.52
CA PRO A 53 -37.36 13.24 32.13
C PRO A 53 -38.36 13.77 31.09
N LYS A 54 -39.64 13.50 31.34
CA LYS A 54 -40.73 14.00 30.48
C LYS A 54 -40.70 15.53 30.49
N ASN A 55 -40.66 16.14 29.30
CA ASN A 55 -40.58 17.59 29.05
C ASN A 55 -39.20 18.24 29.21
N GLU A 56 -38.11 17.49 29.40
CA GLU A 56 -36.76 18.06 29.41
C GLU A 56 -36.04 17.88 28.07
N GLN A 57 -35.21 18.84 27.67
CA GLN A 57 -34.31 18.74 26.52
C GLN A 57 -32.87 19.01 26.95
N PRO A 58 -32.08 17.97 27.28
CA PRO A 58 -30.67 18.16 27.58
C PRO A 58 -29.95 18.73 26.35
N LEU A 59 -29.27 19.86 26.53
CA LEU A 59 -28.51 20.50 25.47
C LEU A 59 -27.29 19.64 25.15
N ARG A 60 -27.13 19.32 23.87
CA ARG A 60 -25.93 18.67 23.35
C ARG A 60 -25.17 19.66 22.49
N LYS A 61 -23.84 19.59 22.55
CA LYS A 61 -22.99 20.32 21.61
C LYS A 61 -23.36 19.91 20.18
N LYS A 62 -23.49 20.91 19.30
CA LYS A 62 -23.85 20.67 17.91
C LYS A 62 -22.62 20.19 17.13
N GLY A 63 -22.81 19.10 16.37
CA GLY A 63 -21.75 18.56 15.52
C GLY A 63 -20.69 17.79 16.31
N GLN A 64 -19.68 17.34 15.56
CA GLN A 64 -18.64 16.45 16.03
C GLN A 64 -17.47 17.18 16.74
N ASP A 65 -17.33 18.48 16.47
CA ASP A 65 -16.22 19.34 16.93
C ASP A 65 -14.85 18.77 16.51
N ARG A 66 -13.75 19.15 17.17
CA ARG A 66 -12.39 18.72 16.83
C ARG A 66 -12.24 17.20 16.90
N SER A 67 -11.40 16.67 16.03
CA SER A 67 -11.06 15.25 16.02
C SER A 67 -9.57 15.04 16.15
N ILE A 68 -9.19 13.85 16.62
CA ILE A 68 -7.84 13.28 16.53
C ILE A 68 -7.94 12.02 15.67
N HIS A 69 -6.97 11.82 14.80
CA HIS A 69 -6.83 10.59 14.03
C HIS A 69 -5.61 9.84 14.57
N VAL A 70 -5.77 8.56 14.84
CA VAL A 70 -4.76 7.68 15.44
C VAL A 70 -4.50 6.53 14.47
N SER A 71 -3.23 6.37 14.11
CA SER A 71 -2.71 5.23 13.35
C SER A 71 -1.74 4.46 14.22
N ASP A 72 -1.92 3.14 14.39
CA ASP A 72 -1.07 2.32 15.26
C ASP A 72 -0.80 0.94 14.68
N PHE A 73 0.29 0.31 15.14
CA PHE A 73 0.69 -1.03 14.76
C PHE A 73 0.72 -1.94 15.99
N LEU A 74 0.18 -3.14 15.83
CA LEU A 74 0.19 -4.17 16.86
C LEU A 74 0.87 -5.42 16.31
N THR A 75 1.52 -6.16 17.19
CA THR A 75 2.07 -7.48 16.93
C THR A 75 1.37 -8.52 17.79
N ASP A 76 1.37 -9.76 17.33
CA ASP A 76 0.88 -10.91 18.11
C ASP A 76 1.76 -11.22 19.34
N THR A 77 3.04 -10.85 19.32
CA THR A 77 3.99 -11.11 20.42
C THR A 77 3.94 -10.11 21.58
N ILE A 78 3.84 -8.82 21.30
CA ILE A 78 3.97 -7.75 22.33
C ILE A 78 2.77 -6.79 22.37
N GLY A 79 1.75 -7.02 21.54
CA GLY A 79 0.67 -6.05 21.35
C GLY A 79 1.21 -4.80 20.66
N ARG A 80 1.01 -3.61 21.26
CA ARG A 80 1.42 -2.35 20.64
C ARG A 80 2.92 -2.32 20.34
N LEU A 81 3.28 -1.93 19.12
CA LEU A 81 4.67 -1.83 18.71
C LEU A 81 5.31 -0.57 19.29
N LYS A 82 6.08 -0.77 20.38
CA LYS A 82 6.80 0.28 21.11
C LYS A 82 8.02 -0.31 21.80
N LEU A 83 9.05 0.51 21.99
CA LEU A 83 10.22 0.15 22.80
C LEU A 83 9.82 -0.12 24.26
N ASN A 84 10.65 -0.89 24.97
CA ASN A 84 10.53 -1.02 26.41
C ASN A 84 10.97 0.28 27.09
N GLU A 85 10.50 0.52 28.31
CA GLU A 85 10.82 1.76 29.05
C GLU A 85 12.34 1.92 29.30
N ASP A 86 13.06 0.81 29.42
CA ASP A 86 14.51 0.78 29.62
C ASP A 86 15.32 0.90 28.30
N ASP A 87 14.67 0.71 27.14
CA ASP A 87 15.29 0.79 25.82
C ASP A 87 15.29 2.24 25.33
N ILE A 88 16.18 3.06 25.90
CA ILE A 88 16.37 4.44 25.49
C ILE A 88 17.27 4.49 24.25
N ASP A 89 16.65 4.74 23.09
CA ASP A 89 17.34 4.99 21.84
C ASP A 89 16.83 6.30 21.24
N ASP A 90 17.55 7.40 21.48
CA ASP A 90 17.17 8.74 21.02
C ASP A 90 17.17 8.89 19.49
N THR A 91 17.63 7.86 18.75
CA THR A 91 17.64 7.88 17.28
C THR A 91 16.33 7.38 16.66
N ILE A 92 15.50 6.66 17.43
CA ILE A 92 14.24 6.10 16.96
C ILE A 92 13.08 6.51 17.89
N PRO A 93 11.86 6.71 17.36
CA PRO A 93 10.71 7.01 18.20
C PRO A 93 10.38 5.84 19.14
N HIS A 94 9.88 6.16 20.35
CA HIS A 94 9.55 5.14 21.34
C HIS A 94 8.32 4.30 20.97
N GLU A 95 7.37 4.84 20.22
CA GLU A 95 6.18 4.11 19.75
C GLU A 95 5.91 4.32 18.26
N ALA A 96 5.40 3.27 17.60
CA ALA A 96 5.04 3.30 16.19
C ALA A 96 3.82 4.19 15.93
N ARG A 97 2.96 4.38 16.95
CA ARG A 97 1.75 5.18 16.88
C ARG A 97 2.01 6.60 16.37
N VAL A 98 1.12 7.07 15.51
CA VAL A 98 1.04 8.46 15.08
C VAL A 98 -0.35 8.98 15.40
N ILE A 99 -0.40 10.18 15.97
CA ILE A 99 -1.63 10.91 16.24
C ILE A 99 -1.54 12.23 15.48
N ILE A 100 -2.55 12.54 14.68
CA ILE A 100 -2.67 13.82 13.98
C ILE A 100 -3.99 14.51 14.34
N ASN A 101 -4.01 15.83 14.22
CA ASN A 101 -5.23 16.62 14.26
C ASN A 101 -5.68 16.86 12.82
N PRO A 102 -6.66 16.10 12.30
CA PRO A 102 -7.03 16.21 10.91
C PRO A 102 -7.69 17.55 10.57
N GLY A 103 -7.33 18.11 9.42
CA GLY A 103 -8.00 19.27 8.83
C GLY A 103 -7.07 20.20 8.04
N LYS A 104 -7.66 20.99 7.15
CA LYS A 104 -6.91 21.87 6.21
C LYS A 104 -6.00 22.90 6.91
N ASN A 105 -6.37 23.35 8.11
CA ASN A 105 -5.61 24.33 8.90
C ASN A 105 -4.87 23.68 10.08
N PHE A 106 -4.71 22.35 10.06
CA PHE A 106 -4.03 21.55 11.07
C PHE A 106 -2.99 20.65 10.39
N ASP A 107 -2.92 19.37 10.75
CA ASP A 107 -1.89 18.43 10.29
C ASP A 107 -2.21 17.79 8.92
N GLY A 108 -3.21 18.34 8.21
CA GLY A 108 -3.73 17.79 6.97
C GLY A 108 -4.68 16.61 7.20
N TRP A 109 -5.00 15.87 6.15
CA TRP A 109 -5.76 14.62 6.26
C TRP A 109 -4.81 13.44 6.15
N TRP A 110 -5.09 12.38 6.91
CA TRP A 110 -4.33 11.15 6.83
C TRP A 110 -4.27 10.62 5.40
N ASN A 111 -3.08 10.24 4.96
CA ASN A 111 -2.84 9.74 3.61
C ASN A 111 -1.72 8.70 3.59
N ILE A 112 -1.60 8.02 2.46
CA ILE A 112 -0.63 6.95 2.24
C ILE A 112 0.83 7.39 2.39
N ASP A 113 1.17 8.65 2.07
CA ASP A 113 2.54 9.14 2.19
C ASP A 113 2.91 9.28 3.68
N GLN A 114 1.96 9.68 4.52
CA GLN A 114 2.12 9.68 5.98
C GLN A 114 2.22 8.27 6.56
N LEU A 115 1.45 7.31 6.04
CA LEU A 115 1.58 5.90 6.45
C LEU A 115 2.94 5.31 6.06
N ILE A 116 3.42 5.59 4.85
CA ILE A 116 4.76 5.18 4.40
C ILE A 116 5.84 5.80 5.29
N ASP A 117 5.70 7.09 5.63
CA ASP A 117 6.62 7.77 6.54
C ASP A 117 6.62 7.13 7.94
N GLN A 118 5.44 6.85 8.50
CA GLN A 118 5.29 6.13 9.77
C GLN A 118 5.95 4.75 9.72
N ILE A 119 5.84 4.02 8.61
CA ILE A 119 6.50 2.72 8.44
C ILE A 119 8.02 2.85 8.46
N LYS A 120 8.55 3.78 7.66
CA LYS A 120 10.00 3.98 7.49
C LYS A 120 10.68 4.55 8.72
N THR A 121 10.05 5.51 9.38
CA THR A 121 10.68 6.31 10.44
C THR A 121 10.39 5.79 11.85
N ARG A 122 9.33 5.00 12.03
CA ARG A 122 8.90 4.49 13.34
C ARG A 122 8.80 2.98 13.35
N THR A 123 7.92 2.44 12.52
CA THR A 123 7.45 1.05 12.63
C THR A 123 8.57 0.04 12.42
N ILE A 124 9.29 0.12 11.29
CA ILE A 124 10.37 -0.82 10.99
C ILE A 124 11.57 -0.64 11.95
N PRO A 125 12.05 0.58 12.24
CA PRO A 125 13.14 0.76 13.21
C PRO A 125 12.82 0.20 14.60
N ILE A 126 11.60 0.42 15.10
CA ILE A 126 11.15 -0.14 16.38
C ILE A 126 11.05 -1.67 16.29
N PHE A 127 10.48 -2.19 15.20
CA PHE A 127 10.37 -3.63 14.98
C PHE A 127 11.74 -4.32 14.97
N GLU A 128 12.70 -3.82 14.21
CA GLU A 128 14.04 -4.43 14.11
C GLU A 128 14.80 -4.39 15.44
N LYS A 129 14.54 -3.38 16.28
CA LYS A 129 15.10 -3.28 17.63
C LYS A 129 14.54 -4.35 18.56
N ILE A 130 13.22 -4.55 18.54
CA ILE A 130 12.51 -5.47 19.45
C ILE A 130 12.58 -6.92 18.97
N HIS A 131 12.59 -7.12 17.67
CA HIS A 131 12.57 -8.42 17.00
C HIS A 131 13.83 -8.59 16.12
N PRO A 132 15.04 -8.57 16.72
CA PRO A 132 16.28 -8.59 15.96
C PRO A 132 16.41 -9.86 15.11
N GLY A 133 16.70 -9.67 13.82
CA GLY A 133 16.85 -10.77 12.87
C GLY A 133 15.54 -11.44 12.44
N MET A 134 14.38 -10.90 12.82
CA MET A 134 13.06 -11.41 12.42
C MET A 134 12.49 -10.64 11.22
N ILE A 135 11.39 -11.13 10.66
CA ILE A 135 10.70 -10.51 9.52
C ILE A 135 9.27 -10.12 9.94
N ALA A 136 8.94 -8.83 9.90
CA ALA A 136 7.55 -8.38 10.02
C ALA A 136 6.72 -8.83 8.80
N VAL A 137 5.52 -9.37 9.07
CA VAL A 137 4.49 -9.69 8.08
C VAL A 137 3.30 -8.80 8.35
N PHE A 138 3.09 -7.81 7.49
CA PHE A 138 2.07 -6.79 7.68
C PHE A 138 0.69 -7.24 7.16
N ALA A 139 -0.35 -6.91 7.91
CA ALA A 139 -1.73 -7.00 7.49
C ALA A 139 -2.41 -5.63 7.64
N PHE A 140 -2.97 -5.17 6.52
CA PHE A 140 -3.75 -3.96 6.40
C PHE A 140 -5.19 -4.32 6.00
N ASP A 141 -6.14 -3.42 6.24
CA ASP A 141 -7.48 -3.53 5.69
C ASP A 141 -7.50 -3.23 4.17
N ASN A 142 -8.67 -3.42 3.54
CA ASN A 142 -8.86 -3.15 2.11
C ASN A 142 -9.21 -1.68 1.81
N SER A 143 -8.79 -0.74 2.66
CA SER A 143 -8.97 0.69 2.39
C SER A 143 -8.29 1.09 1.08
N SER A 144 -8.92 2.00 0.33
CA SER A 144 -8.40 2.46 -0.96
C SER A 144 -7.02 3.12 -0.87
N SER A 145 -6.66 3.68 0.31
CA SER A 145 -5.32 4.23 0.54
C SER A 145 -4.24 3.15 0.51
N HIS A 146 -4.51 1.99 1.11
CA HIS A 146 -3.58 0.85 1.16
C HIS A 146 -3.40 0.18 -0.20
N ALA A 147 -4.40 0.26 -1.07
CA ALA A 147 -4.36 -0.25 -2.44
C ALA A 147 -3.78 0.75 -3.46
N LYS A 148 -3.27 1.91 -3.02
CA LYS A 148 -2.68 2.90 -3.94
C LYS A 148 -1.45 2.30 -4.64
N LEU A 149 -1.40 2.46 -5.96
CA LEU A 149 -0.22 2.16 -6.77
C LEU A 149 0.73 3.37 -6.77
N ALA A 150 2.03 3.13 -6.93
CA ALA A 150 2.99 4.21 -7.10
C ALA A 150 2.72 5.01 -8.40
N ASP A 151 3.12 6.27 -8.45
CA ASP A 151 2.79 7.17 -9.57
C ASP A 151 3.39 6.71 -10.92
N ASP A 152 4.46 5.92 -10.88
CA ASP A 152 5.17 5.35 -12.02
C ASP A 152 4.75 3.90 -12.34
N THR A 153 3.75 3.35 -11.65
CA THR A 153 3.29 1.96 -11.83
C THR A 153 2.72 1.72 -13.24
N LEU A 154 2.94 0.53 -13.79
CA LEU A 154 2.35 0.12 -15.07
C LEU A 154 0.82 0.06 -14.97
N ASN A 155 0.11 0.89 -15.74
CA ASN A 155 -1.34 0.88 -15.74
C ASN A 155 -1.91 1.24 -17.12
N ALA A 156 -2.30 0.22 -17.89
CA ALA A 156 -2.84 0.41 -19.24
C ALA A 156 -4.07 1.33 -19.30
N ALA A 157 -4.85 1.47 -18.21
CA ALA A 157 -5.99 2.38 -18.18
C ALA A 157 -5.58 3.87 -18.25
N ASN A 158 -4.34 4.19 -17.84
CA ASN A 158 -3.80 5.53 -17.82
C ASN A 158 -2.91 5.85 -19.04
N MET A 159 -2.77 4.91 -19.99
CA MET A 159 -1.94 5.08 -21.18
C MET A 159 -2.74 5.62 -22.37
N ASN A 160 -2.08 6.44 -23.19
CA ASN A 160 -2.62 6.84 -24.50
C ASN A 160 -2.30 5.78 -25.56
N LEU A 161 -3.11 5.71 -26.62
CA LEU A 161 -2.81 4.84 -27.75
C LEU A 161 -1.51 5.25 -28.46
N ASN A 162 -1.34 6.57 -28.63
CA ASN A 162 -0.18 7.17 -29.26
C ASN A 162 0.75 7.81 -28.22
N PRO A 163 2.04 7.99 -28.54
CA PRO A 163 3.02 8.68 -27.69
C PRO A 163 2.58 10.05 -27.17
N GLY A 164 3.12 10.43 -26.00
CA GLY A 164 2.97 11.76 -25.43
C GLY A 164 1.54 12.06 -24.95
N GLY A 165 1.11 13.33 -25.05
CA GLY A 165 -0.14 13.80 -24.47
C GLY A 165 -0.14 13.76 -22.93
N LYS A 166 -1.33 13.87 -22.34
CA LYS A 166 -1.51 13.74 -20.89
C LYS A 166 -1.60 12.25 -20.53
N GLN A 167 -0.49 11.67 -20.11
CA GLN A 167 -0.39 10.32 -19.51
C GLN A 167 0.81 10.31 -18.55
N PRO A 168 0.83 9.44 -17.52
CA PRO A 168 1.94 9.37 -16.58
C PRO A 168 3.19 8.77 -17.24
N ILE A 169 4.34 9.05 -16.64
CA ILE A 169 5.61 8.40 -16.98
C ILE A 169 5.67 7.13 -16.13
N MET A 170 5.58 5.97 -16.78
CA MET A 170 5.65 4.68 -16.09
C MET A 170 7.09 4.16 -16.09
N ARG A 171 7.41 3.34 -15.08
CA ARG A 171 8.68 2.60 -14.98
C ARG A 171 8.83 1.60 -16.11
N ASP A 172 10.07 1.27 -16.44
CA ASP A 172 10.36 0.22 -17.40
C ASP A 172 9.91 -1.15 -16.86
N THR A 173 9.60 -2.07 -17.78
CA THR A 173 9.13 -3.41 -17.45
C THR A 173 10.05 -4.48 -18.05
N ILE A 174 9.80 -5.75 -17.72
CA ILE A 174 10.45 -6.90 -18.34
C ILE A 174 9.39 -7.65 -19.14
N PHE A 175 9.61 -7.76 -20.45
CA PHE A 175 8.79 -8.55 -21.35
C PHE A 175 9.64 -9.66 -21.96
N ASN A 176 9.22 -10.92 -21.78
CA ASN A 176 9.97 -12.11 -22.24
C ASN A 176 11.46 -12.11 -21.84
N GLY A 177 11.76 -11.64 -20.63
CA GLY A 177 13.13 -11.57 -20.11
C GLY A 177 13.98 -10.40 -20.65
N GLN A 178 13.40 -9.51 -21.45
CA GLN A 178 14.08 -8.30 -21.95
C GLN A 178 13.45 -7.04 -21.37
N ILE A 179 14.28 -6.01 -21.15
CA ILE A 179 13.80 -4.71 -20.70
C ILE A 179 12.96 -4.08 -21.80
N GLN A 180 11.72 -3.77 -21.48
CA GLN A 180 10.80 -3.00 -22.30
C GLN A 180 10.70 -1.59 -21.71
N SER A 181 11.35 -0.63 -22.35
CA SER A 181 11.28 0.75 -21.89
C SER A 181 9.94 1.39 -22.22
N MET A 182 9.36 2.09 -21.24
CA MET A 182 8.07 2.76 -21.36
C MET A 182 8.17 4.21 -21.84
N VAL A 183 9.40 4.72 -21.96
CA VAL A 183 9.72 6.12 -22.31
C VAL A 183 10.70 6.14 -23.48
N PHE A 184 10.61 7.14 -24.34
CA PHE A 184 11.65 7.33 -25.36
C PHE A 184 12.96 7.83 -24.74
N PRO A 185 14.13 7.33 -25.19
CA PRO A 185 15.40 7.80 -24.68
C PRO A 185 15.68 9.25 -25.09
N ASN A 186 16.60 9.91 -24.38
CA ASN A 186 16.92 11.32 -24.61
C ASN A 186 17.63 11.59 -25.95
N ASP A 187 18.20 10.57 -26.58
CA ASP A 187 18.86 10.63 -27.88
C ASP A 187 17.96 10.19 -29.04
N TYR A 188 16.66 9.94 -28.80
CA TYR A 188 15.72 9.47 -29.80
C TYR A 188 15.70 10.34 -31.08
N PRO A 189 15.60 9.78 -32.30
CA PRO A 189 15.71 10.53 -33.55
C PRO A 189 14.71 11.69 -33.67
N ASP A 190 13.46 11.47 -33.24
CA ASP A 190 12.46 12.53 -33.16
C ASP A 190 12.63 13.34 -31.86
N LYS A 191 13.06 14.59 -32.00
CA LYS A 191 13.28 15.51 -30.89
C LYS A 191 12.02 15.76 -30.05
N ASN A 192 10.83 15.68 -30.64
CA ASN A 192 9.57 15.94 -29.94
C ASN A 192 9.15 14.78 -29.03
N LEU A 193 9.71 13.59 -29.26
CA LEU A 193 9.38 12.38 -28.51
C LEU A 193 10.38 12.06 -27.40
N ARG A 194 11.56 12.65 -27.39
CA ARG A 194 12.60 12.44 -26.34
C ARG A 194 12.02 12.64 -24.94
N GLY A 195 12.19 11.63 -24.07
CA GLY A 195 11.68 11.65 -22.70
C GLY A 195 10.15 11.60 -22.58
N LYS A 196 9.41 11.42 -23.68
CA LYS A 196 7.94 11.26 -23.64
C LYS A 196 7.56 9.81 -23.37
N PRO A 197 6.42 9.58 -22.69
CA PRO A 197 5.88 8.23 -22.54
C PRO A 197 5.46 7.68 -23.90
N LYS A 198 5.79 6.40 -24.13
CA LYS A 198 5.35 5.64 -25.30
C LYS A 198 3.85 5.36 -25.20
N GLY A 199 3.19 5.28 -26.36
CA GLY A 199 1.78 4.89 -26.43
C GLY A 199 1.61 3.38 -26.48
N MET A 200 0.43 2.89 -26.12
CA MET A 200 0.10 1.45 -26.12
C MET A 200 0.40 0.78 -27.46
N LYS A 201 0.14 1.47 -28.59
CA LYS A 201 0.40 0.90 -29.92
C LYS A 201 1.87 0.55 -30.11
N LEU A 202 2.76 1.47 -29.74
CA LEU A 202 4.20 1.26 -29.93
C LEU A 202 4.70 0.15 -29.01
N ILE A 203 4.30 0.15 -27.73
CA ILE A 203 4.67 -0.91 -26.79
C ILE A 203 4.20 -2.28 -27.30
N LEU A 204 2.94 -2.39 -27.74
CA LEU A 204 2.42 -3.64 -28.29
C LEU A 204 3.16 -4.07 -29.57
N GLN A 205 3.60 -3.13 -30.41
CA GLN A 205 4.41 -3.45 -31.59
C GLN A 205 5.80 -3.96 -31.20
N GLU A 206 6.47 -3.29 -30.25
CA GLU A 206 7.77 -3.71 -29.71
C GLU A 206 7.68 -5.11 -29.06
N CYS A 207 6.58 -5.40 -28.37
CA CYS A 207 6.28 -6.70 -27.76
C CYS A 207 5.75 -7.76 -28.75
N GLY A 208 5.49 -7.42 -30.02
CA GLY A 208 4.90 -8.36 -31.00
C GLY A 208 3.45 -8.77 -30.72
N LEU A 209 2.72 -7.95 -29.96
CA LEU A 209 1.33 -8.19 -29.53
C LEU A 209 0.30 -7.32 -30.27
N TRP A 210 0.75 -6.50 -31.23
CA TRP A 210 -0.12 -5.58 -31.97
C TRP A 210 -0.82 -6.27 -33.15
N ASP A 211 -2.16 -6.33 -33.09
CA ASP A 211 -3.01 -6.72 -34.21
C ASP A 211 -3.50 -5.50 -35.01
N SER A 212 -3.51 -5.60 -36.34
CA SER A 212 -3.97 -4.52 -37.21
C SER A 212 -5.44 -4.17 -36.95
N GLY A 213 -5.73 -2.90 -36.73
CA GLY A 213 -7.10 -2.41 -36.51
C GLY A 213 -7.54 -2.37 -35.04
N LEU A 214 -6.66 -2.71 -34.09
CA LEU A 214 -6.95 -2.50 -32.67
C LEU A 214 -7.24 -1.02 -32.37
N LYS A 215 -8.42 -0.76 -31.80
CA LYS A 215 -8.73 0.51 -31.16
C LYS A 215 -7.99 0.63 -29.83
N GLY A 216 -7.73 1.86 -29.38
CA GLY A 216 -7.06 2.10 -28.10
C GLY A 216 -7.88 1.65 -26.89
N PHE A 217 -9.16 2.02 -26.88
CA PHE A 217 -10.11 1.68 -25.83
C PHE A 217 -11.43 1.22 -26.41
N CYS A 218 -12.00 0.14 -25.88
CA CYS A 218 -13.24 -0.43 -26.40
C CYS A 218 -14.52 0.11 -25.76
N GLY A 219 -14.42 0.85 -24.65
CA GLY A 219 -15.57 1.30 -23.84
C GLY A 219 -15.79 0.44 -22.59
N ASN A 220 -15.36 -0.82 -22.61
CA ASN A 220 -15.48 -1.73 -21.48
C ASN A 220 -14.40 -1.43 -20.44
N LYS A 221 -14.79 -1.31 -19.16
CA LYS A 221 -13.85 -0.99 -18.09
C LYS A 221 -13.00 -2.19 -17.67
N GLU A 222 -13.58 -3.38 -17.73
CA GLU A 222 -12.94 -4.63 -17.32
C GLU A 222 -12.37 -5.37 -18.52
N ALA A 223 -11.13 -5.84 -18.36
CA ALA A 223 -10.50 -6.70 -19.34
C ALA A 223 -10.97 -8.15 -19.15
N SER A 224 -11.44 -8.78 -20.23
CA SER A 224 -11.62 -10.24 -20.25
C SER A 224 -10.26 -10.88 -20.50
N VAL A 225 -9.79 -11.68 -19.54
CA VAL A 225 -8.54 -12.45 -19.69
C VAL A 225 -8.68 -13.50 -20.80
N GLU A 226 -9.90 -14.01 -21.04
CA GLU A 226 -10.19 -15.00 -22.08
C GLU A 226 -10.21 -14.41 -23.50
N ASN A 227 -10.57 -13.13 -23.64
CA ASN A 227 -10.53 -12.44 -24.93
C ASN A 227 -10.06 -10.98 -24.80
N PRO A 228 -8.77 -10.75 -24.56
CA PRO A 228 -8.23 -9.41 -24.33
C PRO A 228 -8.06 -8.61 -25.63
N ARG A 229 -8.21 -9.24 -26.80
CA ARG A 229 -7.92 -8.64 -28.12
C ARG A 229 -8.99 -7.67 -28.63
N CYS A 230 -9.89 -7.21 -27.78
CA CYS A 230 -10.90 -6.22 -28.18
C CYS A 230 -10.35 -4.79 -28.30
N CYS A 231 -9.26 -4.45 -27.62
CA CYS A 231 -8.57 -3.17 -27.72
C CYS A 231 -7.14 -3.22 -27.13
N ALA A 232 -6.29 -2.27 -27.51
CA ALA A 232 -4.91 -2.18 -27.05
C ALA A 232 -4.79 -2.17 -25.52
N ARG A 233 -5.68 -1.43 -24.83
CA ARG A 233 -5.71 -1.39 -23.36
C ARG A 233 -5.88 -2.77 -22.72
N HIS A 234 -6.75 -3.62 -23.26
CA HIS A 234 -7.02 -4.93 -22.66
C HIS A 234 -5.90 -5.93 -22.95
N VAL A 235 -5.29 -5.86 -24.13
CA VAL A 235 -4.10 -6.66 -24.44
C VAL A 235 -2.97 -6.34 -23.45
N LEU A 236 -2.68 -5.06 -23.20
CA LEU A 236 -1.67 -4.66 -22.21
C LEU A 236 -2.08 -4.99 -20.77
N ALA A 237 -3.32 -4.67 -20.37
CA ALA A 237 -3.79 -4.89 -19.01
C ALA A 237 -3.82 -6.37 -18.59
N THR A 238 -3.73 -7.30 -19.54
CA THR A 238 -3.70 -8.74 -19.27
C THR A 238 -2.29 -9.34 -19.35
N GLN A 239 -1.27 -8.53 -19.65
CA GLN A 239 0.11 -8.96 -19.52
C GLN A 239 0.47 -9.11 -18.03
N GLU A 240 1.32 -10.09 -17.73
CA GLU A 240 1.67 -10.48 -16.35
C GLU A 240 2.27 -9.33 -15.55
N ASP A 241 3.12 -8.53 -16.18
CA ASP A 241 3.74 -7.36 -15.60
C ASP A 241 2.71 -6.27 -15.25
N PHE A 242 1.71 -6.01 -16.10
CA PHE A 242 0.64 -5.07 -15.78
C PHE A 242 -0.34 -5.60 -14.72
N LEU A 243 -0.62 -6.90 -14.69
CA LEU A 243 -1.55 -7.52 -13.74
C LEU A 243 -0.97 -7.58 -12.32
N ASN A 244 0.32 -7.88 -12.20
CA ASN A 244 0.96 -8.18 -10.93
C ASN A 244 1.65 -6.97 -10.28
N GLN A 245 1.23 -5.75 -10.65
CA GLN A 245 1.70 -4.54 -9.98
C GLN A 245 1.26 -4.53 -8.51
N LYS A 246 2.19 -4.18 -7.62
CA LYS A 246 1.95 -4.18 -6.19
C LYS A 246 1.52 -2.78 -5.72
N PRO A 247 0.72 -2.67 -4.66
CA PRO A 247 0.52 -1.40 -3.98
C PRO A 247 1.86 -0.81 -3.51
N ILE A 248 1.98 0.52 -3.54
CA ILE A 248 3.22 1.22 -3.13
C ILE A 248 3.65 0.84 -1.71
N LEU A 249 2.69 0.59 -0.83
CA LEU A 249 2.92 0.19 0.55
C LEU A 249 3.66 -1.15 0.62
N GLN A 250 3.23 -2.12 -0.18
CA GLN A 250 3.86 -3.43 -0.26
C GLN A 250 5.27 -3.33 -0.86
N GLU A 251 5.47 -2.52 -1.91
CA GLU A 251 6.80 -2.30 -2.50
C GLU A 251 7.79 -1.72 -1.48
N VAL A 252 7.33 -0.76 -0.66
CA VAL A 252 8.15 -0.17 0.40
C VAL A 252 8.53 -1.19 1.47
N ILE A 253 7.55 -1.95 1.97
CA ILE A 253 7.76 -2.95 3.02
C ILE A 253 8.72 -4.06 2.55
N GLU A 254 8.50 -4.58 1.34
CA GLU A 254 9.38 -5.60 0.76
C GLU A 254 10.79 -5.06 0.49
N GLY A 255 10.90 -3.81 0.04
CA GLY A 255 12.18 -3.12 -0.18
C GLY A 255 12.99 -2.92 1.12
N LEU A 256 12.33 -2.93 2.26
CA LEU A 256 12.94 -2.87 3.59
C LEU A 256 13.17 -4.27 4.19
N GLY A 257 12.97 -5.35 3.42
CA GLY A 257 13.26 -6.72 3.84
C GLY A 257 12.12 -7.41 4.61
N HIS A 258 10.94 -6.80 4.66
CA HIS A 258 9.75 -7.31 5.35
C HIS A 258 8.70 -7.85 4.35
N LYS A 259 7.50 -8.22 4.84
CA LYS A 259 6.45 -8.89 4.05
C LYS A 259 5.08 -8.28 4.22
#